data_AF-A0A441HUX8-F1
#
_entry.id   AF-A0A441HUX8-F1
#
_cell.length_a   1.000
_cell.length_b   1.000
_cell.length_c   1.000
_cell.angle_alpha   90.00
_cell.angle_beta   90.00
_cell.angle_gamma   90.00
#
_symmetry.space_group_name_H-M   'P 1'
#
loop_
_entity.id
_entity.type
_entity.pdbx_description
1 polymer ?
#
loop_
_entity_poly.entity_id
_entity_poly.type
_entity_poly.pdbx_seq_one_letter_code
_entity_poly.pdbx_strand_id
1 'polypeptide(L)'
;MGPFPHDAPPAKISKANPAGTDGFEFVEFAHSDPAKLAELFARMGYVAVAKHRTKDITVWRQGDINYVVNAEPGSHAMKFVEKHGPCAASMAWRVVDAKHAFDHAVSKGAVPYEGTDKALDAPAIVGIGGSLLYFVEIYGEKGSAYDAEFEWLGERNPKPDGVGFYYLDHLTHNVYRGNMDKWWDFYRDLFGFKQIHFFDIDGRITGLVSRAITSPCGKIRIPLNESKDETSQIAEYLKKYDGEGIQHIAVGTDAIYDATDKLAANGLKFMPGPPDTYYEMSHERVHGHDEPIERMKKHGILIDGEGVVDGGMTKILLQIFSKTVIGPIFFEFIQRKGDEGFGEGNFRALFESIEQDQIKRGVIKLDGRAA
;
A
#
# COMPACT_ATOMS: atom_id res chain seq x y z
N MET A 1 -22.40 -3.76 -7.32
CA MET A 1 -21.10 -4.27 -6.84
C MET A 1 -20.59 -5.24 -7.90
N GLY A 2 -19.94 -4.71 -8.94
CA GLY A 2 -19.19 -5.56 -9.86
C GLY A 2 -17.91 -6.03 -9.18
N PRO A 3 -17.36 -7.20 -9.53
CA PRO A 3 -16.13 -7.70 -8.91
C PRO A 3 -15.02 -6.67 -9.09
N PHE A 4 -14.57 -6.08 -7.99
CA PHE A 4 -13.30 -5.35 -7.99
C PHE A 4 -12.21 -6.38 -8.40
N PRO A 5 -11.14 -6.01 -9.12
CA PRO A 5 -10.32 -6.98 -9.87
C PRO A 5 -9.72 -8.14 -9.07
N HIS A 6 -9.76 -8.15 -7.73
CA HIS A 6 -9.39 -9.32 -6.93
C HIS A 6 -10.25 -10.57 -7.18
N ASP A 7 -11.52 -10.40 -7.57
CA ASP A 7 -12.40 -11.51 -7.95
C ASP A 7 -12.23 -11.92 -9.43
N ALA A 8 -11.39 -11.21 -10.18
CA ALA A 8 -11.13 -11.57 -11.58
C ALA A 8 -10.42 -12.94 -11.64
N PRO A 9 -10.73 -13.77 -12.67
CA PRO A 9 -10.08 -15.06 -12.85
C PRO A 9 -8.55 -14.95 -12.84
N PRO A 10 -7.83 -16.05 -12.53
CA PRO A 10 -6.38 -16.06 -12.58
C PRO A 10 -5.85 -15.54 -13.91
N ALA A 11 -4.79 -14.73 -13.84
CA ALA A 11 -4.19 -14.13 -15.03
C ALA A 11 -3.60 -15.18 -15.98
N LYS A 12 -3.28 -14.76 -17.21
CA LYS A 12 -2.53 -15.57 -18.18
C LYS A 12 -1.30 -14.81 -18.65
N ILE A 13 -0.21 -15.54 -18.90
CA ILE A 13 0.96 -14.99 -19.58
C ILE A 13 0.55 -14.62 -21.01
N SER A 14 0.82 -13.39 -21.39
CA SER A 14 0.48 -12.85 -22.71
C SER A 14 1.41 -11.72 -23.09
N LYS A 15 1.32 -11.22 -24.32
CA LYS A 15 2.08 -10.03 -24.74
C LYS A 15 1.78 -8.80 -23.88
N ALA A 16 0.56 -8.66 -23.38
CA ALA A 16 0.15 -7.55 -22.52
C ALA A 16 0.54 -7.75 -21.05
N ASN A 17 0.64 -9.01 -20.59
CA ASN A 17 1.09 -9.38 -19.24
C ASN A 17 2.27 -10.36 -19.34
N PRO A 18 3.47 -9.87 -19.73
CA PRO A 18 4.57 -10.74 -20.13
C PRO A 18 5.16 -11.54 -18.97
N ALA A 19 5.11 -11.00 -17.74
CA ALA A 19 5.51 -11.71 -16.53
C ALA A 19 4.36 -12.50 -15.87
N GLY A 20 3.14 -12.45 -16.41
CA GLY A 20 2.00 -13.14 -15.84
C GLY A 20 1.62 -12.66 -14.43
N THR A 21 1.72 -11.37 -14.14
CA THR A 21 1.32 -10.78 -12.84
C THR A 21 -0.16 -11.05 -12.51
N ASP A 22 -0.49 -11.29 -11.24
CA ASP A 22 -1.85 -11.61 -10.79
C ASP A 22 -2.19 -11.09 -9.37
N GLY A 23 -1.75 -9.86 -9.04
CA GLY A 23 -2.04 -9.26 -7.73
C GLY A 23 -0.90 -9.37 -6.73
N PHE A 24 -1.10 -8.76 -5.55
CA PHE A 24 -0.18 -8.88 -4.43
C PHE A 24 -0.34 -10.23 -3.72
N GLU A 25 0.75 -10.74 -3.15
CA GLU A 25 0.73 -11.87 -2.22
C GLU A 25 0.96 -11.42 -0.77
N PHE A 26 2.04 -10.68 -0.52
CA PHE A 26 2.37 -10.16 0.81
C PHE A 26 3.15 -8.85 0.77
N VAL A 27 3.15 -8.16 1.91
CA VAL A 27 4.16 -7.15 2.26
C VAL A 27 4.97 -7.67 3.45
N GLU A 28 6.28 -7.60 3.36
CA GLU A 28 7.19 -8.03 4.44
C GLU A 28 7.64 -6.83 5.26
N PHE A 29 7.45 -6.92 6.57
CA PHE A 29 7.83 -5.92 7.54
C PHE A 29 8.90 -6.46 8.49
N ALA A 30 9.82 -5.58 8.87
CA ALA A 30 10.82 -5.85 9.88
C ALA A 30 10.98 -4.67 10.83
N HIS A 31 11.33 -4.98 12.07
CA HIS A 31 11.46 -4.00 13.15
C HIS A 31 12.49 -4.54 14.16
N SER A 32 13.36 -3.67 14.68
CA SER A 32 14.37 -4.04 15.70
C SER A 32 13.74 -4.64 16.97
N ASP A 33 12.57 -4.13 17.33
CA ASP A 33 11.60 -4.71 18.28
C ASP A 33 10.35 -5.30 17.57
N PRO A 34 10.33 -6.59 17.18
CA PRO A 34 9.24 -7.19 16.41
C PRO A 34 7.90 -7.25 17.16
N ALA A 35 7.91 -7.14 18.50
CA ALA A 35 6.67 -7.13 19.29
C ALA A 35 5.81 -5.90 18.96
N LYS A 36 6.41 -4.79 18.53
CA LYS A 36 5.66 -3.59 18.08
C LYS A 36 4.87 -3.83 16.81
N LEU A 37 5.41 -4.63 15.87
CA LEU A 37 4.67 -5.03 14.67
C LEU A 37 3.51 -5.96 15.04
N ALA A 38 3.74 -6.92 15.93
CA ALA A 38 2.70 -7.82 16.42
C ALA A 38 1.55 -7.05 17.11
N GLU A 39 1.87 -6.11 18.01
CA GLU A 39 0.87 -5.27 18.67
C GLU A 39 0.08 -4.42 17.67
N LEU A 40 0.78 -3.79 16.72
CA LEU A 40 0.16 -2.97 15.68
C LEU A 40 -0.78 -3.79 14.80
N PHE A 41 -0.35 -4.95 14.31
CA PHE A 41 -1.16 -5.78 13.42
C PHE A 41 -2.36 -6.39 14.15
N ALA A 42 -2.19 -6.81 15.41
CA ALA A 42 -3.33 -7.21 16.25
C ALA A 42 -4.32 -6.06 16.42
N ARG A 43 -3.85 -4.84 16.70
CA ARG A 43 -4.68 -3.63 16.78
C ARG A 43 -5.45 -3.36 15.48
N MET A 44 -4.84 -3.65 14.34
CA MET A 44 -5.45 -3.51 13.02
C MET A 44 -6.36 -4.69 12.62
N GLY A 45 -6.57 -5.67 13.51
CA GLY A 45 -7.46 -6.81 13.29
C GLY A 45 -6.82 -8.01 12.58
N TYR A 46 -5.49 -8.01 12.39
CA TYR A 46 -4.78 -9.16 11.84
C TYR A 46 -4.53 -10.21 12.91
N VAL A 47 -4.47 -11.47 12.47
CA VAL A 47 -4.16 -12.62 13.32
C VAL A 47 -2.89 -13.29 12.81
N ALA A 48 -2.00 -13.70 13.70
CA ALA A 48 -0.89 -14.58 13.34
C ALA A 48 -1.45 -15.96 12.95
N VAL A 49 -1.26 -16.37 11.70
CA VAL A 49 -1.85 -17.60 11.14
C VAL A 49 -0.83 -18.69 10.85
N ALA A 50 0.44 -18.33 10.65
CA ALA A 50 1.50 -19.29 10.41
C ALA A 50 2.84 -18.78 10.95
N LYS A 51 3.72 -19.70 11.35
CA LYS A 51 5.09 -19.42 11.76
C LYS A 51 6.05 -20.25 10.92
N HIS A 52 7.17 -19.66 10.50
CA HIS A 52 8.18 -20.38 9.76
C HIS A 52 8.76 -21.51 10.63
N ARG A 53 9.03 -22.67 10.03
CA ARG A 53 9.47 -23.88 10.77
C ARG A 53 10.79 -23.69 11.50
N THR A 54 11.74 -22.98 10.89
CA THR A 54 13.10 -22.78 11.43
C THR A 54 13.54 -21.33 11.65
N LYS A 55 12.93 -20.35 10.98
CA LYS A 55 13.29 -18.92 11.07
C LYS A 55 12.33 -18.16 11.99
N ASP A 56 12.75 -17.04 12.54
CA ASP A 56 11.88 -16.14 13.30
C ASP A 56 11.03 -15.26 12.38
N ILE A 57 10.09 -15.90 11.68
CA ILE A 57 9.20 -15.26 10.72
C ILE A 57 7.76 -15.71 10.97
N THR A 58 6.83 -14.76 11.02
CA THR A 58 5.41 -15.02 11.27
C THR A 58 4.55 -14.37 10.18
N VAL A 59 3.54 -15.10 9.72
CA VAL A 59 2.53 -14.60 8.77
C VAL A 59 1.32 -14.11 9.55
N TRP A 60 0.98 -12.84 9.37
CA TRP A 60 -0.20 -12.18 9.90
C TRP A 60 -1.22 -11.97 8.79
N ARG A 61 -2.50 -12.26 9.05
CA ARG A 61 -3.53 -12.26 8.02
C ARG A 61 -4.85 -11.62 8.46
N GLN A 62 -5.49 -10.97 7.51
CA GLN A 62 -6.88 -10.49 7.55
C GLN A 62 -7.47 -10.63 6.15
N GLY A 63 -8.56 -11.40 6.00
CA GLY A 63 -9.06 -11.84 4.70
C GLY A 63 -7.96 -12.49 3.84
N ASP A 64 -7.71 -11.93 2.65
CA ASP A 64 -6.67 -12.38 1.73
C ASP A 64 -5.36 -11.58 1.83
N ILE A 65 -5.25 -10.65 2.81
CA ILE A 65 -4.07 -9.81 3.02
C ILE A 65 -3.07 -10.55 3.89
N ASN A 66 -1.84 -10.71 3.41
CA ASN A 66 -0.74 -11.26 4.19
C ASN A 66 0.32 -10.20 4.52
N TYR A 67 0.64 -10.07 5.79
CA TYR A 67 1.83 -9.37 6.26
C TYR A 67 2.81 -10.38 6.84
N VAL A 68 4.02 -10.39 6.31
CA VAL A 68 5.11 -11.22 6.82
C VAL A 68 5.90 -10.37 7.80
N VAL A 69 5.97 -10.79 9.07
CA VAL A 69 6.85 -10.18 10.07
C VAL A 69 8.14 -10.99 10.10
N ASN A 70 9.24 -10.41 9.65
CA ASN A 70 10.55 -11.05 9.63
C ASN A 70 11.45 -10.45 10.71
N ALA A 71 11.77 -11.26 11.70
CA ALA A 71 12.70 -10.95 12.79
C ALA A 71 13.95 -11.84 12.76
N GLU A 72 14.14 -12.62 11.70
CA GLU A 72 15.24 -13.58 11.57
C GLU A 72 16.59 -12.85 11.55
N PRO A 73 17.50 -13.12 12.51
CA PRO A 73 18.81 -12.50 12.52
C PRO A 73 19.61 -12.80 11.25
N GLY A 74 20.27 -11.78 10.69
CA GLY A 74 21.05 -11.92 9.46
C GLY A 74 20.21 -12.07 8.18
N SER A 75 18.88 -12.03 8.28
CA SER A 75 17.98 -11.93 7.11
C SER A 75 18.22 -10.63 6.33
N HIS A 76 17.79 -10.62 5.06
CA HIS A 76 17.73 -9.38 4.27
C HIS A 76 16.94 -8.30 5.01
N ALA A 77 15.78 -8.66 5.57
CA ALA A 77 14.90 -7.73 6.23
C ALA A 77 15.53 -7.08 7.47
N MET A 78 16.26 -7.84 8.29
CA MET A 78 16.96 -7.28 9.45
C MET A 78 18.17 -6.41 9.06
N LYS A 79 18.88 -6.73 7.97
CA LYS A 79 19.90 -5.81 7.39
C LYS A 79 19.25 -4.54 6.84
N PHE A 80 18.04 -4.66 6.29
CA PHE A 80 17.27 -3.51 5.82
C PHE A 80 16.88 -2.59 6.99
N VAL A 81 16.53 -3.16 8.15
CA VAL A 81 16.27 -2.41 9.39
C VAL A 81 17.49 -1.62 9.87
N GLU A 82 18.70 -2.16 9.74
CA GLU A 82 19.94 -1.44 10.14
C GLU A 82 20.10 -0.11 9.39
N LYS A 83 19.63 -0.06 8.14
CA LYS A 83 19.68 1.16 7.31
C LYS A 83 18.45 2.04 7.48
N HIS A 84 17.27 1.44 7.41
CA HIS A 84 16.01 2.19 7.26
C HIS A 84 15.22 2.34 8.56
N GLY A 85 15.64 1.69 9.65
CA GLY A 85 14.82 1.51 10.84
C GLY A 85 13.64 0.57 10.58
N PRO A 86 12.54 0.67 11.34
CA PRO A 86 11.33 -0.09 11.06
C PRO A 86 10.81 0.14 9.63
N CYS A 87 10.57 -0.93 8.88
CA CYS A 87 10.44 -0.86 7.43
C CYS A 87 9.43 -1.85 6.84
N ALA A 88 9.05 -1.60 5.58
CA ALA A 88 8.56 -2.61 4.66
C ALA A 88 9.74 -3.04 3.79
N ALA A 89 10.36 -4.18 4.12
CA ALA A 89 11.61 -4.64 3.53
C ALA A 89 11.43 -5.28 2.15
N SER A 90 10.23 -5.82 1.88
CA SER A 90 9.94 -6.50 0.63
C SER A 90 8.45 -6.48 0.30
N MET A 91 8.13 -6.79 -0.96
CA MET A 91 6.77 -7.12 -1.39
C MET A 91 6.79 -8.37 -2.27
N ALA A 92 5.66 -9.07 -2.34
CA ALA A 92 5.50 -10.23 -3.21
C ALA A 92 4.31 -10.06 -4.13
N TRP A 93 4.48 -10.51 -5.37
CA TRP A 93 3.39 -10.59 -6.35
C TRP A 93 3.06 -12.03 -6.65
N ARG A 94 1.76 -12.29 -6.76
CA ARG A 94 1.24 -13.50 -7.38
C ARG A 94 1.58 -13.44 -8.87
N VAL A 95 2.07 -14.56 -9.40
CA VAL A 95 2.36 -14.72 -10.83
C VAL A 95 1.92 -16.07 -11.33
N VAL A 96 1.65 -16.18 -12.63
CA VAL A 96 1.20 -17.44 -13.26
C VAL A 96 2.28 -18.53 -13.18
N ASP A 97 3.54 -18.15 -13.36
CA ASP A 97 4.74 -19.02 -13.33
C ASP A 97 5.91 -18.21 -12.75
N ALA A 98 6.44 -18.62 -11.60
CA ALA A 98 7.46 -17.86 -10.87
C ALA A 98 8.81 -17.84 -11.60
N LYS A 99 9.18 -18.95 -12.24
CA LYS A 99 10.44 -19.05 -12.96
C LYS A 99 10.40 -18.18 -14.22
N HIS A 100 9.30 -18.24 -14.97
CA HIS A 100 9.10 -17.42 -16.16
C HIS A 100 9.12 -15.93 -15.82
N ALA A 101 8.42 -15.51 -14.77
CA ALA A 101 8.41 -14.10 -14.34
C ALA A 101 9.80 -13.60 -13.97
N PHE A 102 10.57 -14.41 -13.22
CA PHE A 102 11.94 -14.11 -12.85
C PHE A 102 12.87 -14.01 -14.06
N ASP A 103 12.90 -15.04 -14.91
CA ASP A 103 13.75 -15.07 -16.11
C ASP A 103 13.42 -13.89 -17.04
N HIS A 104 12.13 -13.57 -17.19
CA HIS A 104 11.67 -12.43 -17.96
C HIS A 104 12.22 -11.11 -17.40
N ALA A 105 12.02 -10.85 -16.11
CA ALA A 105 12.47 -9.62 -15.48
C ALA A 105 14.01 -9.46 -15.59
N VAL A 106 14.77 -10.53 -15.36
CA VAL A 106 16.24 -10.52 -15.48
C VAL A 106 16.66 -10.26 -16.93
N SER A 107 15.99 -10.87 -17.92
CA SER A 107 16.25 -10.60 -19.34
C SER A 107 15.98 -9.14 -19.76
N LYS A 108 15.19 -8.41 -18.98
CA LYS A 108 14.89 -6.99 -19.14
C LYS A 108 15.79 -6.06 -18.33
N GLY A 109 16.78 -6.61 -17.61
CA GLY A 109 17.77 -5.84 -16.86
C GLY A 109 17.45 -5.70 -15.37
N ALA A 110 16.47 -6.45 -14.84
CA ALA A 110 16.31 -6.54 -13.39
C ALA A 110 17.56 -7.18 -12.75
N VAL A 111 17.91 -6.72 -11.55
CA VAL A 111 19.00 -7.31 -10.77
C VAL A 111 18.44 -8.50 -9.99
N PRO A 112 18.89 -9.75 -10.27
CA PRO A 112 18.44 -10.91 -9.52
C PRO A 112 18.93 -10.84 -8.07
N TYR A 113 18.12 -11.36 -7.14
CA TYR A 113 18.53 -11.53 -5.75
C TYR A 113 18.79 -13.00 -5.42
N GLU A 114 20.06 -13.37 -5.35
CA GLU A 114 20.52 -14.75 -5.14
C GLU A 114 20.75 -15.11 -3.66
N GLY A 115 20.51 -14.17 -2.74
CA GLY A 115 20.65 -14.39 -1.30
C GLY A 115 19.71 -15.48 -0.77
N THR A 116 20.18 -16.26 0.20
CA THR A 116 19.41 -17.32 0.89
C THR A 116 18.71 -16.82 2.15
N ASP A 117 18.91 -15.55 2.49
CA ASP A 117 18.45 -14.82 3.67
C ASP A 117 17.06 -14.17 3.45
N LYS A 118 16.28 -14.73 2.53
CA LYS A 118 14.91 -14.35 2.16
C LYS A 118 13.86 -14.87 3.15
N ALA A 119 12.70 -14.22 3.19
CA ALA A 119 11.55 -14.69 3.97
C ALA A 119 10.91 -15.97 3.44
N LEU A 120 10.88 -16.11 2.12
CA LEU A 120 10.31 -17.24 1.40
C LEU A 120 11.33 -17.75 0.37
N ASP A 121 11.40 -19.06 0.17
CA ASP A 121 12.14 -19.68 -0.93
C ASP A 121 11.37 -19.54 -2.25
N ALA A 122 11.30 -18.29 -2.72
CA ALA A 122 10.73 -17.92 -4.00
C ALA A 122 11.71 -17.04 -4.79
N PRO A 123 11.69 -17.09 -6.13
CA PRO A 123 12.48 -16.19 -6.96
C PRO A 123 12.20 -14.72 -6.63
N ALA A 124 13.25 -13.90 -6.55
CA ALA A 124 13.12 -12.48 -6.22
C ALA A 124 14.15 -11.63 -6.96
N ILE A 125 13.79 -10.38 -7.24
CA ILE A 125 14.69 -9.36 -7.79
C ILE A 125 14.81 -8.19 -6.81
N VAL A 126 15.82 -7.34 -7.00
CA VAL A 126 15.96 -6.09 -6.25
C VAL A 126 15.00 -5.03 -6.81
N GLY A 127 14.13 -4.51 -5.95
CA GLY A 127 13.14 -3.48 -6.22
C GLY A 127 13.43 -2.16 -5.49
N ILE A 128 12.36 -1.43 -5.14
CA ILE A 128 12.40 -0.06 -4.59
C ILE A 128 13.39 0.06 -3.42
N GLY A 129 14.34 0.99 -3.52
CA GLY A 129 15.27 1.27 -2.41
C GLY A 129 16.18 0.12 -1.95
N GLY A 130 16.23 -1.00 -2.70
CA GLY A 130 16.92 -2.24 -2.28
C GLY A 130 16.02 -3.28 -1.62
N SER A 131 14.70 -3.01 -1.53
CA SER A 131 13.70 -4.00 -1.13
C SER A 131 13.65 -5.16 -2.10
N LEU A 132 13.13 -6.31 -1.67
CA LEU A 132 12.94 -7.45 -2.58
C LEU A 132 11.55 -7.43 -3.19
N LEU A 133 11.48 -7.81 -4.46
CA LEU A 133 10.23 -8.14 -5.15
C LEU A 133 10.21 -9.64 -5.46
N TYR A 134 9.36 -10.37 -4.74
CA TYR A 134 9.18 -11.82 -4.87
C TYR A 134 8.14 -12.18 -5.94
N PHE A 135 8.36 -13.30 -6.62
CA PHE A 135 7.41 -13.92 -7.54
C PHE A 135 6.84 -15.21 -6.95
N VAL A 136 5.54 -15.21 -6.63
CA VAL A 136 4.85 -16.32 -5.96
C VAL A 136 3.87 -16.99 -6.91
N GLU A 137 4.09 -18.27 -7.17
CA GLU A 137 3.21 -19.06 -8.05
C GLU A 137 2.14 -19.85 -7.30
N ILE A 138 2.39 -20.22 -6.04
CA ILE A 138 1.51 -21.11 -5.27
C ILE A 138 0.48 -20.27 -4.49
N TYR A 139 -0.71 -20.09 -5.08
CA TYR A 139 -1.86 -19.42 -4.46
C TYR A 139 -3.18 -19.96 -5.02
N GLY A 140 -4.29 -19.65 -4.36
CA GLY A 140 -5.63 -20.06 -4.81
C GLY A 140 -5.77 -21.58 -4.90
N GLU A 141 -6.21 -22.08 -6.06
CA GLU A 141 -6.38 -23.52 -6.29
C GLU A 141 -5.05 -24.30 -6.27
N LYS A 142 -3.91 -23.62 -6.49
CA LYS A 142 -2.58 -24.25 -6.41
C LYS A 142 -2.12 -24.50 -4.97
N GLY A 143 -2.82 -23.96 -3.97
CA GLY A 143 -2.46 -24.08 -2.55
C GLY A 143 -2.06 -22.74 -1.94
N SER A 144 -1.18 -22.77 -0.94
CA SER A 144 -0.67 -21.57 -0.27
C SER A 144 0.84 -21.46 -0.37
N ALA A 145 1.33 -20.24 -0.58
CA ALA A 145 2.76 -19.92 -0.62
C ALA A 145 3.51 -20.38 0.64
N TYR A 146 2.79 -20.48 1.77
CA TYR A 146 3.36 -20.78 3.07
C TYR A 146 3.42 -22.28 3.40
N ASP A 147 2.74 -23.15 2.65
CA ASP A 147 2.59 -24.58 3.02
C ASP A 147 3.92 -25.33 3.15
N ALA A 148 4.92 -24.97 2.33
CA ALA A 148 6.21 -25.65 2.30
C ALA A 148 7.09 -25.31 3.52
N GLU A 149 7.20 -24.02 3.86
CA GLU A 149 8.19 -23.52 4.82
C GLU A 149 7.60 -23.16 6.19
N PHE A 150 6.28 -23.07 6.31
CA PHE A 150 5.58 -22.62 7.52
C PHE A 150 4.73 -23.72 8.15
N GLU A 151 4.48 -23.58 9.44
CA GLU A 151 3.50 -24.31 10.22
C GLU A 151 2.31 -23.40 10.52
N TRP A 152 1.10 -23.87 10.22
CA TRP A 152 -0.14 -23.17 10.53
C TRP A 152 -0.40 -23.20 12.05
N LEU A 153 -0.74 -22.06 12.64
CA LEU A 153 -1.02 -21.93 14.08
C LEU A 153 -2.44 -22.37 14.48
N GLY A 154 -3.20 -22.89 13.51
CA GLY A 154 -4.58 -23.32 13.66
C GLY A 154 -5.06 -24.03 12.40
N GLU A 155 -6.22 -23.65 11.88
CA GLU A 155 -6.71 -24.17 10.60
C GLU A 155 -5.71 -23.90 9.46
N ARG A 156 -5.64 -24.82 8.49
CA ARG A 156 -4.76 -24.65 7.33
C ARG A 156 -5.27 -23.54 6.42
N ASN A 157 -4.39 -22.60 6.10
CA ASN A 157 -4.66 -21.47 5.19
C ASN A 157 -5.93 -20.68 5.53
N PRO A 158 -6.10 -20.21 6.78
CA PRO A 158 -7.33 -19.56 7.22
C PRO A 158 -7.46 -18.18 6.58
N LYS A 159 -8.70 -17.64 6.53
CA LYS A 159 -9.00 -16.27 6.07
C LYS A 159 -9.81 -15.52 7.13
N PRO A 160 -9.19 -15.12 8.25
CA PRO A 160 -9.90 -14.47 9.36
C PRO A 160 -10.44 -13.10 8.94
N ASP A 161 -11.69 -12.79 9.26
CA ASP A 161 -12.33 -11.51 8.88
C ASP A 161 -11.70 -10.28 9.55
N GLY A 162 -11.17 -10.46 10.76
CA GLY A 162 -10.58 -9.37 11.55
C GLY A 162 -11.55 -8.21 11.77
N VAL A 163 -11.19 -7.02 11.30
CA VAL A 163 -12.03 -5.82 11.34
C VAL A 163 -12.76 -5.55 10.02
N GLY A 164 -12.59 -6.40 9.00
CA GLY A 164 -13.35 -6.37 7.75
C GLY A 164 -12.55 -5.98 6.50
N PHE A 165 -11.22 -5.94 6.57
CA PHE A 165 -10.38 -5.75 5.37
C PHE A 165 -10.07 -7.09 4.72
N TYR A 166 -10.09 -7.14 3.39
CA TYR A 166 -9.99 -8.42 2.68
C TYR A 166 -8.97 -8.46 1.54
N TYR A 167 -8.40 -7.33 1.11
CA TYR A 167 -7.39 -7.30 0.06
C TYR A 167 -6.43 -6.11 0.16
N LEU A 168 -5.25 -6.23 -0.47
CA LEU A 168 -4.29 -5.15 -0.68
C LEU A 168 -4.68 -4.36 -1.94
N ASP A 169 -5.09 -3.11 -1.78
CA ASP A 169 -5.57 -2.27 -2.88
C ASP A 169 -4.42 -1.69 -3.71
N HIS A 170 -3.47 -1.08 -3.00
CA HIS A 170 -2.28 -0.50 -3.58
C HIS A 170 -1.22 -0.24 -2.50
N LEU A 171 -0.02 0.11 -2.94
CA LEU A 171 1.03 0.65 -2.08
C LEU A 171 1.79 1.72 -2.86
N THR A 172 2.45 2.66 -2.16
CA THR A 172 3.15 3.76 -2.82
C THR A 172 4.65 3.60 -2.81
N HIS A 173 5.34 4.33 -3.69
CA HIS A 173 6.77 4.56 -3.57
C HIS A 173 7.08 6.05 -3.47
N ASN A 174 7.76 6.45 -2.41
CA ASN A 174 8.40 7.75 -2.35
C ASN A 174 9.80 7.61 -2.92
N VAL A 175 10.10 8.43 -3.94
CA VAL A 175 11.34 8.35 -4.72
C VAL A 175 12.10 9.68 -4.63
N TYR A 176 13.41 9.62 -4.82
CA TYR A 176 14.23 10.83 -4.89
C TYR A 176 13.84 11.68 -6.09
N ARG A 177 14.12 12.99 -5.99
CA ARG A 177 13.92 13.90 -7.12
C ARG A 177 14.73 13.43 -8.34
N GLY A 178 14.10 13.34 -9.50
CA GLY A 178 14.61 12.80 -10.75
C GLY A 178 14.43 11.28 -10.92
N ASN A 179 14.01 10.54 -9.90
CA ASN A 179 13.89 9.08 -9.98
C ASN A 179 12.49 8.56 -10.34
N MET A 180 11.47 9.40 -10.49
CA MET A 180 10.14 8.93 -10.89
C MET A 180 10.17 8.23 -12.26
N ASP A 181 10.90 8.76 -13.24
CA ASP A 181 11.05 8.11 -14.55
C ASP A 181 11.84 6.81 -14.46
N LYS A 182 12.88 6.76 -13.63
CA LYS A 182 13.62 5.51 -13.35
C LYS A 182 12.70 4.40 -12.84
N TRP A 183 11.85 4.69 -11.85
CA TRP A 183 10.94 3.69 -11.30
C TRP A 183 9.76 3.38 -12.22
N TRP A 184 9.30 4.36 -12.99
CA TRP A 184 8.34 4.10 -14.06
C TRP A 184 8.89 3.14 -15.12
N ASP A 185 10.10 3.40 -15.61
CA ASP A 185 10.77 2.55 -16.61
C ASP A 185 10.95 1.13 -16.05
N PHE A 186 11.34 0.99 -14.77
CA PHE A 186 11.39 -0.31 -14.09
C PHE A 186 10.05 -1.07 -14.20
N TYR A 187 8.93 -0.47 -13.83
CA TYR A 187 7.63 -1.16 -13.87
C TYR A 187 7.08 -1.35 -15.29
N ARG A 188 7.29 -0.37 -16.18
CA ARG A 188 6.85 -0.40 -17.57
C ARG A 188 7.59 -1.47 -18.35
N ASP A 189 8.92 -1.50 -18.29
CA ASP A 189 9.75 -2.29 -19.19
C ASP A 189 9.87 -3.75 -18.74
N LEU A 190 9.88 -4.00 -17.42
CA LEU A 190 9.96 -5.36 -16.86
C LEU A 190 8.60 -6.04 -16.85
N PHE A 191 7.51 -5.30 -16.61
CA PHE A 191 6.21 -5.92 -16.29
C PHE A 191 5.05 -5.42 -17.15
N GLY A 192 5.25 -4.41 -17.99
CA GLY A 192 4.20 -3.87 -18.86
C GLY A 192 3.20 -2.98 -18.14
N PHE A 193 3.56 -2.36 -17.01
CA PHE A 193 2.67 -1.44 -16.31
C PHE A 193 2.28 -0.26 -17.20
N LYS A 194 1.09 0.30 -16.94
CA LYS A 194 0.57 1.48 -17.62
C LYS A 194 0.39 2.62 -16.63
N GLN A 195 0.73 3.84 -17.03
CA GLN A 195 0.31 5.04 -16.34
C GLN A 195 -1.19 5.24 -16.60
N ILE A 196 -1.98 5.32 -15.54
CA ILE A 196 -3.41 5.58 -15.63
C ILE A 196 -3.74 7.04 -15.29
N HIS A 197 -2.88 7.69 -14.51
CA HIS A 197 -3.04 9.09 -14.15
C HIS A 197 -1.71 9.72 -13.77
N PHE A 198 -1.62 11.03 -13.91
CA PHE A 198 -0.50 11.83 -13.43
C PHE A 198 -1.04 13.02 -12.67
N PHE A 199 -0.56 13.21 -11.44
CA PHE A 199 -0.97 14.28 -10.55
C PHE A 199 0.17 15.29 -10.42
N ASP A 200 -0.20 16.56 -10.49
CA ASP A 200 0.68 17.69 -10.27
C ASP A 200 0.06 18.59 -9.20
N ILE A 201 0.55 18.47 -7.96
CA ILE A 201 -0.14 18.98 -6.77
C ILE A 201 0.72 20.02 -6.07
N ASP A 202 0.10 21.16 -5.81
CA ASP A 202 0.62 22.20 -4.94
C ASP A 202 -0.31 22.32 -3.73
N GLY A 203 0.25 22.12 -2.53
CA GLY A 203 -0.42 22.47 -1.28
C GLY A 203 -0.18 23.94 -0.93
N ARG A 204 -0.25 24.26 0.37
CA ARG A 204 -0.13 25.67 0.79
C ARG A 204 1.32 26.14 0.82
N ILE A 205 2.25 25.25 1.14
CA ILE A 205 3.67 25.57 1.32
C ILE A 205 4.55 24.70 0.43
N THR A 206 4.14 23.45 0.19
CA THR A 206 4.92 22.46 -0.55
C THR A 206 4.09 21.79 -1.65
N GLY A 207 4.75 21.18 -2.63
CA GLY A 207 4.11 20.41 -3.70
C GLY A 207 4.77 19.06 -3.97
N LEU A 208 4.05 18.20 -4.69
CA LEU A 208 4.54 16.91 -5.17
C LEU A 208 4.01 16.63 -6.58
N VAL A 209 4.70 15.71 -7.27
CA VAL A 209 4.17 15.06 -8.46
C VAL A 209 3.98 13.58 -8.17
N SER A 210 2.91 12.99 -8.71
CA SER A 210 2.62 11.57 -8.53
C SER A 210 2.24 10.91 -9.85
N ARG A 211 2.85 9.76 -10.14
CA ARG A 211 2.51 8.93 -11.29
C ARG A 211 1.81 7.67 -10.81
N ALA A 212 0.51 7.58 -11.06
CA ALA A 212 -0.28 6.39 -10.75
C ALA A 212 -0.13 5.34 -11.86
N ILE A 213 0.47 4.20 -11.52
CA ILE A 213 0.68 3.10 -12.46
C ILE A 213 -0.07 1.84 -12.03
N THR A 214 -0.55 1.09 -13.02
CA THR A 214 -1.26 -0.18 -12.82
C THR A 214 -0.59 -1.31 -13.60
N SER A 215 -0.57 -2.48 -12.99
CA SER A 215 -0.17 -3.73 -13.65
C SER A 215 -1.13 -4.11 -14.77
N PRO A 216 -0.68 -4.95 -15.73
CA PRO A 216 -1.54 -5.52 -16.76
C PRO A 216 -2.73 -6.33 -16.25
N CYS A 217 -2.63 -6.93 -15.06
CA CYS A 217 -3.74 -7.66 -14.46
C CYS A 217 -4.77 -6.76 -13.76
N GLY A 218 -4.47 -5.46 -13.58
CA GLY A 218 -5.35 -4.51 -12.90
C GLY A 218 -5.45 -4.69 -11.38
N LYS A 219 -4.71 -5.66 -10.80
CA LYS A 219 -4.76 -6.00 -9.37
C LYS A 219 -3.63 -5.37 -8.55
N ILE A 220 -2.55 -4.91 -9.19
CA ILE A 220 -1.43 -4.19 -8.56
C ILE A 220 -1.44 -2.76 -9.05
N ARG A 221 -1.52 -1.81 -8.12
CA ARG A 221 -1.38 -0.37 -8.39
C ARG A 221 -0.32 0.23 -7.49
N ILE A 222 0.47 1.14 -8.04
CA ILE A 222 1.63 1.71 -7.36
C ILE A 222 1.76 3.20 -7.71
N PRO A 223 1.29 4.13 -6.88
CA PRO A 223 1.63 5.54 -7.08
C PRO A 223 3.11 5.80 -6.78
N LEU A 224 3.81 6.43 -7.73
CA LEU A 224 5.19 6.88 -7.59
C LEU A 224 5.18 8.37 -7.25
N ASN A 225 5.67 8.75 -6.07
CA ASN A 225 5.60 10.12 -5.56
C ASN A 225 6.99 10.74 -5.48
N GLU A 226 7.12 11.95 -6.01
CA GLU A 226 8.35 12.72 -6.04
C GLU A 226 8.11 14.14 -5.52
N SER A 227 9.08 14.67 -4.78
CA SER A 227 8.99 16.02 -4.21
C SER A 227 9.32 17.13 -5.23
N LYS A 228 8.50 18.20 -5.27
CA LYS A 228 8.86 19.46 -5.94
C LYS A 228 9.80 20.35 -5.12
N ASP A 229 9.77 20.20 -3.78
CA ASP A 229 10.48 21.08 -2.83
C ASP A 229 11.44 20.30 -1.91
N GLU A 230 12.32 20.99 -1.19
CA GLU A 230 13.26 20.34 -0.27
C GLU A 230 12.64 19.97 1.08
N THR A 231 11.48 20.57 1.41
CA THR A 231 10.82 20.47 2.73
C THR A 231 9.50 19.70 2.69
N SER A 232 9.11 19.16 1.54
CA SER A 232 7.84 18.43 1.41
C SER A 232 7.79 17.18 2.29
N GLN A 233 6.59 16.64 2.48
CA GLN A 233 6.38 15.33 3.13
C GLN A 233 7.18 14.18 2.48
N ILE A 234 7.43 14.23 1.17
CA ILE A 234 8.22 13.21 0.46
C ILE A 234 9.68 13.34 0.86
N ALA A 235 10.21 14.57 0.96
CA ALA A 235 11.56 14.81 1.45
C ALA A 235 11.73 14.43 2.93
N GLU A 236 10.74 14.70 3.78
CA GLU A 236 10.73 14.24 5.18
C GLU A 236 10.77 12.71 5.26
N TYR A 237 9.97 12.02 4.44
CA TYR A 237 9.99 10.56 4.35
C TYR A 237 11.39 10.06 3.98
N LEU A 238 11.98 10.56 2.87
CA LEU A 238 13.27 10.09 2.37
C LEU A 238 14.38 10.27 3.41
N LYS A 239 14.35 11.39 4.15
CA LYS A 239 15.30 11.67 5.24
C LYS A 239 15.11 10.75 6.45
N LYS A 240 13.86 10.51 6.86
CA LYS A 240 13.56 9.65 8.01
C LYS A 240 13.77 8.17 7.72
N TYR A 241 13.44 7.75 6.49
CA TYR A 241 13.59 6.38 6.03
C TYR A 241 15.01 6.08 5.57
N ASP A 242 15.87 7.08 5.35
CA ASP A 242 17.20 6.93 4.76
C ASP A 242 17.19 6.26 3.38
N GLY A 243 16.22 6.64 2.54
CA GLY A 243 16.09 6.09 1.20
C GLY A 243 14.69 6.15 0.60
N GLU A 244 14.61 5.68 -0.65
CA GLU A 244 13.35 5.42 -1.34
C GLU A 244 12.69 4.18 -0.75
N GLY A 245 11.36 4.11 -0.78
CA GLY A 245 10.65 2.97 -0.22
C GLY A 245 9.15 3.13 -0.22
N ILE A 246 8.48 2.18 0.43
CA ILE A 246 7.03 2.16 0.56
C ILE A 246 6.58 3.13 1.63
N GLN A 247 5.83 4.17 1.26
CA GLN A 247 5.34 5.16 2.22
C GLN A 247 4.06 4.69 2.89
N HIS A 248 3.12 4.14 2.12
CA HIS A 248 1.90 3.60 2.67
C HIS A 248 1.39 2.38 1.93
N ILE A 249 0.57 1.62 2.64
CA ILE A 249 -0.10 0.42 2.17
C ILE A 249 -1.60 0.63 2.36
N ALA A 250 -2.37 0.45 1.29
CA ALA A 250 -3.81 0.58 1.29
C ALA A 250 -4.49 -0.79 1.31
N VAL A 251 -5.48 -0.95 2.19
CA VAL A 251 -6.27 -2.18 2.32
C VAL A 251 -7.76 -1.90 2.18
N GLY A 252 -8.43 -2.75 1.41
CA GLY A 252 -9.80 -2.53 0.99
C GLY A 252 -10.85 -3.27 1.84
N THR A 253 -12.01 -2.62 2.00
CA THR A 253 -13.18 -3.13 2.73
C THR A 253 -14.49 -2.69 2.06
N ASP A 254 -15.57 -3.44 2.30
CA ASP A 254 -16.94 -3.05 1.93
C ASP A 254 -17.69 -2.33 3.07
N ALA A 255 -17.06 -2.17 4.23
CA ALA A 255 -17.69 -1.63 5.44
C ALA A 255 -16.80 -0.59 6.12
N ILE A 256 -16.31 0.41 5.36
CA ILE A 256 -15.28 1.35 5.85
C ILE A 256 -15.66 2.00 7.17
N TYR A 257 -16.91 2.41 7.34
CA TYR A 257 -17.36 3.06 8.57
C TYR A 257 -17.24 2.17 9.80
N ASP A 258 -17.63 0.90 9.70
CA ASP A 258 -17.58 -0.04 10.81
C ASP A 258 -16.15 -0.50 11.07
N ALA A 259 -15.36 -0.69 10.01
CA ALA A 259 -13.94 -1.02 10.11
C ALA A 259 -13.16 0.12 10.80
N THR A 260 -13.41 1.38 10.40
CA THR A 260 -12.80 2.56 11.02
C THR A 260 -13.20 2.70 12.49
N ASP A 261 -14.47 2.49 12.84
CA ASP A 261 -14.93 2.51 14.24
C ASP A 261 -14.20 1.46 15.09
N LYS A 262 -14.03 0.23 14.57
CA LYS A 262 -13.29 -0.84 15.25
C LYS A 262 -11.80 -0.51 15.40
N LEU A 263 -11.16 -0.01 14.34
CA LEU A 263 -9.76 0.42 14.38
C LEU A 263 -9.54 1.53 15.44
N ALA A 264 -10.44 2.51 15.50
CA ALA A 264 -10.41 3.56 16.52
C ALA A 264 -10.56 2.98 17.93
N ALA A 265 -11.52 2.07 18.12
CA ALA A 265 -11.77 1.40 19.40
C ALA A 265 -10.57 0.54 19.86
N ASN A 266 -9.86 -0.09 18.92
CA ASN A 266 -8.60 -0.80 19.18
C ASN A 266 -7.43 0.16 19.50
N GLY A 267 -7.61 1.47 19.33
CA GLY A 267 -6.64 2.50 19.68
C GLY A 267 -5.77 3.00 18.52
N LEU A 268 -6.09 2.62 17.27
CA LEU A 268 -5.40 3.18 16.11
C LEU A 268 -5.72 4.67 15.99
N LYS A 269 -4.70 5.48 15.66
CA LYS A 269 -4.85 6.93 15.48
C LYS A 269 -4.83 7.27 14.00
N PHE A 270 -5.76 8.11 13.59
CA PHE A 270 -5.85 8.62 12.21
C PHE A 270 -5.18 9.99 12.09
N MET A 271 -4.88 10.35 10.84
CA MET A 271 -4.52 11.71 10.48
C MET A 271 -5.65 12.69 10.83
N PRO A 272 -5.35 13.99 11.02
CA PRO A 272 -6.40 15.00 11.21
C PRO A 272 -7.43 14.96 10.07
N GLY A 273 -8.72 14.93 10.41
CA GLY A 273 -9.77 15.06 9.41
C GLY A 273 -9.79 16.45 8.77
N PRO A 274 -10.37 16.59 7.57
CA PRO A 274 -10.59 17.88 6.94
C PRO A 274 -11.61 18.73 7.74
N PRO A 275 -11.69 20.06 7.51
CA PRO A 275 -12.65 20.93 8.19
C PRO A 275 -14.11 20.58 7.85
N ASP A 276 -15.07 21.03 8.67
CA ASP A 276 -16.50 20.76 8.45
C ASP A 276 -17.00 21.16 7.05
N THR A 277 -16.46 22.26 6.51
CA THR A 277 -16.76 22.76 5.17
C THR A 277 -16.44 21.75 4.06
N TYR A 278 -15.44 20.87 4.25
CA TYR A 278 -15.15 19.79 3.31
C TYR A 278 -16.35 18.86 3.13
N TYR A 279 -17.05 18.55 4.22
CA TYR A 279 -18.20 17.65 4.21
C TYR A 279 -19.48 18.35 3.79
N GLU A 280 -19.63 19.64 4.14
CA GLU A 280 -20.76 20.45 3.66
C GLU A 280 -20.74 20.54 2.12
N MET A 281 -19.55 20.64 1.53
CA MET A 281 -19.35 20.69 0.07
C MET A 281 -19.31 19.31 -0.60
N SER A 282 -19.49 18.19 0.12
CA SER A 282 -19.29 16.86 -0.47
C SER A 282 -20.29 16.55 -1.58
N HIS A 283 -21.56 16.96 -1.42
CA HIS A 283 -22.61 16.77 -2.42
C HIS A 283 -22.42 17.64 -3.68
N GLU A 284 -21.66 18.73 -3.56
CA GLU A 284 -21.27 19.56 -4.70
C GLU A 284 -20.13 18.94 -5.49
N ARG A 285 -19.19 18.26 -4.82
CA ARG A 285 -18.06 17.59 -5.48
C ARG A 285 -18.43 16.23 -6.05
N VAL A 286 -19.20 15.45 -5.31
CA VAL A 286 -19.60 14.08 -5.67
C VAL A 286 -21.12 14.02 -5.79
N HIS A 287 -21.64 14.45 -6.94
CA HIS A 287 -23.08 14.55 -7.14
C HIS A 287 -23.80 13.19 -6.97
N GLY A 288 -24.89 13.20 -6.19
CA GLY A 288 -25.76 12.04 -6.01
C GLY A 288 -25.25 10.99 -5.01
N HIS A 289 -24.24 11.30 -4.18
CA HIS A 289 -23.84 10.39 -3.11
C HIS A 289 -24.83 10.43 -1.92
N ASP A 290 -25.08 9.26 -1.31
CA ASP A 290 -25.90 9.10 -0.10
C ASP A 290 -25.06 8.74 1.15
N GLU A 291 -23.74 8.95 1.09
CA GLU A 291 -22.83 8.65 2.20
C GLU A 291 -23.20 9.38 3.51
N PRO A 292 -23.18 8.70 4.67
CA PRO A 292 -23.53 9.29 5.95
C PRO A 292 -22.48 10.30 6.43
N ILE A 293 -22.73 11.59 6.17
CA ILE A 293 -21.85 12.72 6.52
C ILE A 293 -21.31 12.64 7.94
N GLU A 294 -22.17 12.40 8.93
CA GLU A 294 -21.77 12.36 10.34
C GLU A 294 -20.83 11.18 10.66
N ARG A 295 -20.99 10.04 9.98
CA ARG A 295 -20.05 8.92 10.13
C ARG A 295 -18.72 9.21 9.44
N MET A 296 -18.73 9.91 8.31
CA MET A 296 -17.50 10.36 7.66
C MET A 296 -16.72 11.33 8.57
N LYS A 297 -17.41 12.35 9.09
CA LYS A 297 -16.86 13.38 9.98
C LYS A 297 -16.23 12.81 11.25
N LYS A 298 -16.87 11.81 11.87
CA LYS A 298 -16.46 11.23 13.15
C LYS A 298 -14.97 10.87 13.21
N HIS A 299 -14.43 10.29 12.13
CA HIS A 299 -13.05 9.84 12.07
C HIS A 299 -12.21 10.49 10.97
N GLY A 300 -12.80 11.34 10.12
CA GLY A 300 -12.06 11.98 9.05
C GLY A 300 -12.05 11.20 7.74
N ILE A 301 -13.10 10.43 7.43
CA ILE A 301 -13.19 9.69 6.17
C ILE A 301 -13.40 10.68 5.03
N LEU A 302 -12.53 10.62 4.04
CA LEU A 302 -12.57 11.41 2.82
C LEU A 302 -13.48 10.76 1.79
N ILE A 303 -14.12 11.57 0.97
CA ILE A 303 -14.98 11.18 -0.14
C ILE A 303 -14.55 11.89 -1.42
N ASP A 304 -14.41 11.11 -2.49
CA ASP A 304 -14.20 11.59 -3.85
C ASP A 304 -14.95 10.68 -4.82
N GLY A 305 -14.96 11.05 -6.09
CA GLY A 305 -15.43 10.21 -7.18
C GLY A 305 -16.11 10.98 -8.30
N GLU A 306 -16.73 10.24 -9.21
CA GLU A 306 -17.41 10.79 -10.38
C GLU A 306 -18.94 10.73 -10.16
N GLY A 307 -19.61 11.88 -10.32
CA GLY A 307 -21.06 11.96 -10.37
C GLY A 307 -21.68 11.11 -11.49
N VAL A 308 -23.00 10.97 -11.50
CA VAL A 308 -23.73 10.16 -12.49
C VAL A 308 -23.37 10.58 -13.92
N VAL A 309 -22.71 9.69 -14.66
CA VAL A 309 -22.51 9.79 -16.12
C VAL A 309 -23.43 8.78 -16.80
N ASP A 310 -24.17 9.23 -17.81
CA ASP A 310 -25.02 8.41 -18.71
C ASP A 310 -26.02 7.46 -18.01
N GLY A 311 -26.59 7.87 -16.86
CA GLY A 311 -27.60 7.08 -16.14
C GLY A 311 -27.03 5.90 -15.32
N GLY A 312 -25.71 5.87 -15.11
CA GLY A 312 -25.03 4.93 -14.22
C GLY A 312 -25.17 5.28 -12.73
N MET A 313 -24.55 4.46 -11.86
CA MET A 313 -24.42 4.78 -10.43
C MET A 313 -23.26 5.76 -10.22
N THR A 314 -23.41 6.69 -9.27
CA THR A 314 -22.32 7.53 -8.78
C THR A 314 -21.15 6.64 -8.34
N LYS A 315 -19.96 6.92 -8.86
CA LYS A 315 -18.74 6.23 -8.43
C LYS A 315 -18.19 6.97 -7.23
N ILE A 316 -17.92 6.25 -6.15
CA ILE A 316 -17.44 6.84 -4.90
C ILE A 316 -16.16 6.14 -4.46
N LEU A 317 -15.21 6.93 -3.98
CA LEU A 317 -13.99 6.50 -3.33
C LEU A 317 -13.95 7.06 -1.91
N LEU A 318 -13.96 6.16 -0.92
CA LEU A 318 -13.87 6.50 0.49
C LEU A 318 -12.50 6.11 1.02
N GLN A 319 -11.80 7.02 1.68
CA GLN A 319 -10.44 6.79 2.17
C GLN A 319 -10.23 7.40 3.56
N ILE A 320 -9.43 6.73 4.38
CA ILE A 320 -8.95 7.27 5.66
C ILE A 320 -7.54 6.74 5.96
N PHE A 321 -6.72 7.59 6.58
CA PHE A 321 -5.29 7.33 6.75
C PHE A 321 -4.92 7.26 8.23
N SER A 322 -4.16 6.24 8.61
CA SER A 322 -3.54 6.20 9.93
C SER A 322 -2.47 7.28 10.06
N LYS A 323 -2.11 7.63 11.30
CA LYS A 323 -0.80 8.26 11.54
C LYS A 323 0.33 7.31 11.14
N THR A 324 1.56 7.82 11.07
CA THR A 324 2.75 6.96 10.91
C THR A 324 2.86 5.98 12.08
N VAL A 325 2.99 4.70 11.76
CA VAL A 325 2.98 3.60 12.75
C VAL A 325 4.20 2.67 12.65
N ILE A 326 4.94 2.70 11.54
CA ILE A 326 6.18 1.93 11.34
C ILE A 326 7.22 2.89 10.77
N GLY A 327 8.04 3.51 11.61
CA GLY A 327 8.92 4.59 11.17
C GLY A 327 8.09 5.71 10.49
N PRO A 328 8.39 6.11 9.24
CA PRO A 328 7.59 7.06 8.49
C PRO A 328 6.42 6.42 7.69
N ILE A 329 6.19 5.11 7.81
CA ILE A 329 5.14 4.37 7.09
C ILE A 329 3.79 4.50 7.80
N PHE A 330 2.72 4.69 7.03
CA PHE A 330 1.33 4.68 7.49
C PHE A 330 0.47 3.73 6.64
N PHE A 331 -0.79 3.53 7.05
CA PHE A 331 -1.75 2.71 6.34
C PHE A 331 -2.94 3.52 5.87
N GLU A 332 -3.46 3.13 4.71
CA GLU A 332 -4.72 3.63 4.17
C GLU A 332 -5.78 2.53 4.28
N PHE A 333 -6.99 2.95 4.64
CA PHE A 333 -8.17 2.11 4.65
C PHE A 333 -9.14 2.67 3.60
N ILE A 334 -9.49 1.84 2.63
CA ILE A 334 -10.19 2.28 1.42
C ILE A 334 -11.44 1.45 1.18
N GLN A 335 -12.49 2.11 0.68
CA GLN A 335 -13.65 1.44 0.11
C GLN A 335 -13.95 2.05 -1.25
N ARG A 336 -14.02 1.18 -2.26
CA ARG A 336 -14.35 1.55 -3.63
C ARG A 336 -15.78 1.18 -3.93
N LYS A 337 -16.59 2.18 -4.28
CA LYS A 337 -17.96 1.99 -4.77
C LYS A 337 -18.00 2.39 -6.24
N GLY A 338 -17.40 1.56 -7.08
CA GLY A 338 -17.36 1.75 -8.54
C GLY A 338 -16.24 2.65 -9.07
N ASP A 339 -15.52 3.38 -8.21
CA ASP A 339 -14.34 4.15 -8.61
C ASP A 339 -13.06 3.29 -8.59
N GLU A 340 -12.40 3.18 -9.74
CA GLU A 340 -11.16 2.41 -9.93
C GLU A 340 -9.88 3.28 -9.94
N GLY A 341 -10.04 4.60 -9.82
CA GLY A 341 -8.96 5.59 -9.81
C GLY A 341 -8.35 5.80 -8.42
N PHE A 342 -7.83 7.00 -8.19
CA PHE A 342 -7.16 7.36 -6.93
C PHE A 342 -7.79 8.55 -6.20
N GLY A 343 -8.79 9.21 -6.80
CA GLY A 343 -9.45 10.41 -6.26
C GLY A 343 -8.50 11.60 -6.13
N GLU A 344 -8.51 12.52 -7.10
CA GLU A 344 -7.67 13.73 -7.06
C GLU A 344 -7.96 14.61 -5.83
N GLY A 345 -9.24 14.77 -5.48
CA GLY A 345 -9.70 15.53 -4.33
C GLY A 345 -9.31 14.87 -3.01
N ASN A 346 -9.45 13.54 -2.90
CA ASN A 346 -8.98 12.80 -1.73
C ASN A 346 -7.47 12.89 -1.55
N PHE A 347 -6.71 12.76 -2.65
CA PHE A 347 -5.26 12.88 -2.62
C PHE A 347 -4.82 14.28 -2.19
N ARG A 348 -5.46 15.35 -2.69
CA ARG A 348 -5.21 16.72 -2.22
C ARG A 348 -5.53 16.89 -0.74
N ALA A 349 -6.66 16.37 -0.27
CA ALA A 349 -7.05 16.46 1.14
C ALA A 349 -6.08 15.69 2.06
N LEU A 350 -5.60 14.51 1.65
CA LEU A 350 -4.51 13.79 2.32
C LEU A 350 -3.25 14.66 2.41
N PHE A 351 -2.85 15.26 1.29
CA PHE A 351 -1.66 16.10 1.22
C PHE A 351 -1.73 17.27 2.22
N GLU A 352 -2.84 18.00 2.23
CA GLU A 352 -3.08 19.11 3.15
C GLU A 352 -3.10 18.64 4.62
N SER A 353 -3.68 17.47 4.90
CA SER A 353 -3.68 16.89 6.25
C SER A 353 -2.26 16.57 6.75
N ILE A 354 -1.41 16.00 5.90
CA ILE A 354 -0.01 15.71 6.25
C ILE A 354 0.77 17.02 6.44
N GLU A 355 0.59 18.01 5.55
CA GLU A 355 1.23 19.32 5.67
C GLU A 355 0.83 20.01 6.99
N GLN A 356 -0.44 19.92 7.40
CA GLN A 356 -0.89 20.43 8.70
C GLN A 356 -0.22 19.70 9.88
N ASP A 357 -0.04 18.38 9.81
CA ASP A 357 0.69 17.63 10.84
C ASP A 357 2.17 18.04 10.91
N GLN A 358 2.82 18.26 9.76
CA GLN A 358 4.19 18.78 9.68
C GLN A 358 4.32 20.16 10.33
N ILE A 359 3.37 21.07 10.09
CA ILE A 359 3.32 22.39 10.75
C ILE A 359 3.15 22.23 12.26
N LYS A 360 2.21 21.38 12.71
CA LYS A 360 1.98 21.12 14.14
C LYS A 360 3.22 20.54 14.85
N ARG A 361 4.00 19.72 14.15
CA ARG A 361 5.28 19.16 14.63
C ARG A 361 6.47 20.11 14.48
N GLY A 362 6.29 21.28 13.84
CA GLY A 362 7.34 22.27 13.60
C GLY A 362 8.37 21.86 12.53
N VAL A 363 8.04 20.88 11.68
CA VAL A 363 8.89 20.47 10.55
C VAL A 363 8.89 21.52 9.45
N ILE A 364 7.71 22.08 9.17
CA ILE A 364 7.54 23.21 8.25
C ILE A 364 7.19 24.43 9.10
N LYS A 365 7.87 25.56 8.86
CA LYS A 365 7.52 26.83 9.45
C LYS A 365 6.59 27.57 8.51
N LEU A 366 5.51 28.14 9.05
CA LEU A 366 4.76 29.19 8.35
C LEU A 366 5.67 30.41 8.29
N ASP A 367 6.41 30.59 7.19
CA ASP A 367 7.08 31.86 6.97
C ASP A 367 6.01 32.95 6.98
N GLY A 368 6.18 33.94 7.84
CA GLY A 368 5.24 35.01 8.12
C GLY A 368 4.99 35.94 6.93
N ARG A 369 4.35 35.43 5.87
CA ARG A 369 3.71 36.21 4.81
C ARG A 369 2.20 36.10 4.98
N ALA A 370 1.73 36.62 6.09
CA ALA A 370 0.43 37.26 6.17
C ALA A 370 0.71 38.73 6.50
N ALA A 371 0.69 39.56 5.47
CA ALA A 371 0.46 41.00 5.56
C ALA A 371 -0.57 41.36 4.50
#